data_AF-A0AAV8XCB1-F1
#
_entry.id   AF-A0AAV8XCB1-F1
#
_cell.length_a   1.000
_cell.length_b   1.000
_cell.length_c   1.000
_cell.angle_alpha   90.00
_cell.angle_beta   90.00
_cell.angle_gamma   90.00
#
_symmetry.space_group_name_H-M   'P 1'
#
loop_
_entity.id
_entity.type
_entity.pdbx_description
1 polymer ?
#
loop_
_entity_poly.entity_id
_entity_poly.type
_entity_poly.pdbx_seq_one_letter_code
_entity_poly.pdbx_strand_id
1 'polypeptide(L)' 'MRSSGTEKLCVNIIPKDSVVFVDNYFNSLPLLETFTNNNINCVGTIRSDRMEKAPLPELKKGKTRYTFDFA' A
#
# COMPACT_ATOMS: atom_id res chain seq x y z
N MET A 1 12.93 14.46 3.44
CA MET A 1 11.75 13.83 2.82
C MET A 1 10.54 14.73 3.05
N ARG A 2 9.84 15.19 2.01
CA ARG A 2 8.58 15.94 2.18
C ARG A 2 7.45 14.92 2.38
N SER A 3 6.77 14.98 3.52
CA SER A 3 5.60 14.15 3.79
C SER A 3 4.48 14.47 2.81
N SER A 4 3.82 13.42 2.30
CA SER A 4 2.71 13.59 1.36
C SER A 4 1.51 14.22 2.08
N GLY A 5 0.63 14.91 1.34
CA GLY A 5 -0.61 15.46 1.93
C GLY A 5 -1.43 14.38 2.62
N THR A 6 -1.47 13.18 2.04
CA THR A 6 -2.14 11.99 2.58
C THR A 6 -1.59 11.57 3.94
N GLU A 7 -0.26 11.58 4.10
CA GLU A 7 0.39 11.20 5.37
C GLU A 7 -0.05 12.10 6.52
N LYS A 8 -0.05 13.42 6.28
CA LYS A 8 -0.47 14.41 7.29
C LYS A 8 -1.95 14.27 7.68
N LEU A 9 -2.80 13.95 6.71
CA LEU A 9 -4.23 13.74 6.92
C LEU A 9 -4.51 12.45 7.70
N CYS A 10 -3.76 11.39 7.43
CA CYS A 10 -4.10 10.08 7.98
C CYS A 10 -3.52 9.86 9.39
N VAL A 11 -2.25 10.20 9.63
CA VAL A 11 -1.56 9.83 10.88
C VAL A 11 -2.14 10.53 12.10
N ASN A 12 -2.59 11.77 11.96
CA ASN A 12 -3.07 12.58 13.08
C ASN A 12 -4.57 12.44 13.36
N ILE A 13 -5.32 11.83 12.44
CA ILE A 13 -6.80 11.76 12.51
C ILE A 13 -7.25 10.32 12.77
N ILE A 14 -6.55 9.34 12.21
CA ILE A 14 -6.97 7.94 12.27
C ILE A 14 -6.54 7.36 13.62
N PRO A 15 -7.48 6.82 14.42
CA PRO A 15 -7.15 6.16 15.67
C PRO A 15 -6.22 4.96 15.45
N LYS A 16 -5.38 4.66 16.44
CA LYS A 16 -4.60 3.41 16.48
C LYS A 16 -5.54 2.20 16.38
N ASP A 17 -5.02 1.11 15.84
CA ASP A 17 -5.72 -0.16 15.62
C ASP A 17 -6.87 -0.10 14.59
N SER A 18 -7.05 1.04 13.93
CA SER A 18 -8.03 1.19 12.85
C SER A 18 -7.59 0.41 11.59
N VAL A 19 -8.59 0.04 10.78
CA VAL A 19 -8.38 -0.49 9.44
C VAL A 19 -8.78 0.58 8.43
N VAL A 20 -7.85 0.95 7.56
CA VAL A 20 -8.04 1.99 6.53
C VAL A 20 -8.04 1.33 5.15
N PHE A 21 -9.04 1.70 4.35
CA PHE A 21 -9.15 1.26 2.97
C PHE A 21 -8.68 2.37 2.04
N VAL A 22 -7.64 2.11 1.24
CA VAL A 22 -6.97 3.13 0.43
C VAL A 22 -6.98 2.73 -1.04
N ASP A 23 -7.46 3.65 -1.89
CA ASP A 23 -7.43 3.49 -3.35
C ASP A 23 -5.99 3.61 -3.89
N ASN A 24 -5.74 3.02 -5.05
CA ASN A 24 -4.47 2.93 -5.75
C ASN A 24 -3.78 4.29 -6.00
N TYR A 25 -4.55 5.38 -6.03
CA TYR A 25 -4.05 6.73 -6.27
C TYR A 25 -3.27 7.26 -5.06
N PHE A 26 -3.79 6.97 -3.87
CA PHE A 26 -3.24 7.42 -2.59
C PHE A 26 -2.27 6.41 -1.98
N ASN A 27 -2.34 5.15 -2.43
CA ASN A 27 -1.50 4.09 -1.90
C ASN A 27 -0.05 4.19 -2.42
N SER A 28 0.91 4.02 -1.49
CA SER A 28 2.35 3.99 -1.77
C SER A 28 3.08 3.25 -0.66
N LEU A 29 4.22 2.63 -0.96
CA LEU A 29 5.01 1.88 0.03
C LEU A 29 5.41 2.73 1.26
N PRO A 30 5.90 3.99 1.11
CA PRO A 30 6.22 4.81 2.29
C PRO A 30 5.02 5.12 3.18
N LEU A 31 3.83 5.29 2.59
CA LEU A 31 2.60 5.51 3.37
C LEU A 31 2.22 4.27 4.18
N LEU A 32 2.38 3.08 3.61
CA LEU A 32 2.14 1.82 4.32
C LEU A 32 3.12 1.61 5.48
N GLU A 33 4.39 1.98 5.30
CA GLU A 33 5.39 1.97 6.37
C GLU A 33 5.00 2.94 7.50
N THR A 34 4.56 4.16 7.15
CA THR A 34 4.05 5.11 8.14
C THR A 34 2.83 4.58 8.89
N PHE A 35 1.88 3.93 8.22
CA PHE A 35 0.73 3.31 8.90
C PHE A 35 1.13 2.19 9.85
N THR A 36 2.04 1.32 9.41
CA THR A 36 2.59 0.24 10.23
C THR A 36 3.24 0.80 11.50
N ASN A 37 4.06 1.84 11.37
CA ASN A 37 4.73 2.50 12.51
C ASN A 37 3.75 3.19 13.48
N ASN A 38 2.52 3.49 13.04
CA ASN A 38 1.47 4.10 13.86
C ASN A 38 0.42 3.10 14.35
N ASN A 39 0.65 1.79 14.18
CA ASN A 39 -0.30 0.73 14.53
C ASN A 39 -1.64 0.87 13.79
N ILE A 40 -1.60 1.32 12.53
CA ILE A 40 -2.77 1.46 11.67
C ILE A 40 -2.68 0.37 10.59
N ASN A 41 -3.74 -0.43 10.49
CA ASN A 41 -3.84 -1.45 9.45
C ASN A 41 -4.32 -0.82 8.15
N CYS A 42 -3.72 -1.19 7.01
CA CYS A 42 -4.10 -0.65 5.71
C CYS A 42 -4.38 -1.77 4.70
N VAL A 43 -5.51 -1.64 4.01
CA VAL A 43 -5.89 -2.52 2.91
C VAL A 43 -6.07 -1.66 1.66
N GLY A 44 -5.40 -2.02 0.59
CA GLY A 44 -5.50 -1.26 -0.65
C GLY A 44 -4.78 -1.93 -1.79
N THR A 45 -5.09 -1.48 -2.99
CA THR A 45 -4.40 -1.91 -4.20
C THR A 45 -3.19 -1.02 -4.46
N ILE A 46 -2.10 -1.59 -4.97
CA ILE A 46 -0.94 -0.82 -5.46
C ILE A 46 -0.98 -0.87 -6.99
N ARG A 47 -0.75 0.28 -7.64
CA ARG A 47 -0.66 0.31 -9.10
C ARG A 47 0.61 -0.40 -9.58
N SER A 48 0.51 -1.13 -10.69
CA SER A 48 1.62 -1.89 -11.27
C SER A 48 2.84 -1.03 -11.64
N ASP A 49 2.65 0.25 -11.93
CA ASP A 49 3.72 1.21 -12.26
C ASP A 49 4.43 1.80 -11.03
N ARG A 50 3.91 1.57 -9.81
CA ARG A 50 4.51 2.04 -8.54
C ARG A 50 5.26 0.94 -7.79
N MET A 51 5.61 -0.12 -8.52
CA MET A 51 6.15 -1.38 -8.03
C MET A 51 7.66 -1.40 -7.85
N GLU A 52 8.38 -0.30 -8.09
CA GLU A 52 9.86 -0.24 -8.19
C GLU A 52 10.64 -0.92 -7.05
N LYS A 53 10.04 -1.15 -5.87
CA LYS A 53 10.66 -1.84 -4.73
C LYS A 53 9.80 -2.93 -4.09
N ALA A 54 8.61 -3.20 -4.62
CA ALA A 54 7.75 -4.22 -4.05
C ALA A 54 8.22 -5.60 -4.55
N PRO A 55 8.49 -6.57 -3.66
CA PRO A 55 9.03 -7.88 -4.02
C PRO A 55 7.96 -8.79 -4.63
N LEU A 56 7.23 -8.32 -5.65
CA LEU A 56 6.29 -9.19 -6.36
C LEU A 56 7.03 -9.99 -7.43
N PRO A 57 6.72 -11.28 -7.57
CA PRO A 57 7.26 -12.09 -8.66
C PRO A 57 6.88 -11.45 -10.00
N GLU A 58 7.84 -11.41 -10.93
CA GLU A 58 7.58 -10.93 -12.29
C GLU A 58 6.31 -11.57 -12.84
N LEU A 59 5.38 -10.75 -13.34
CA LEU A 59 4.16 -11.22 -13.97
C LEU A 59 4.54 -12.01 -15.23
N LYS A 60 4.75 -13.33 -15.06
CA LYS A 60 5.07 -14.23 -16.17
C LYS A 60 3.94 -14.16 -17.20
N LYS A 61 4.28 -13.76 -18.43
CA LYS A 61 3.39 -13.88 -19.60
C LYS A 61 3.06 -15.37 -19.76
N GLY A 62 1.84 -15.77 -19.39
CA GLY A 62 1.41 -17.17 -19.43
C GLY A 62 0.71 -17.69 -18.17
N LYS A 63 0.49 -16.86 -17.15
CA LYS A 63 -0.38 -17.27 -16.03
C LYS A 63 -1.76 -17.65 -16.52
N THR A 64 -2.22 -18.83 -16.11
CA THR A 64 -3.62 -19.25 -16.22
C THR A 64 -4.48 -18.17 -15.59
N ARG A 65 -5.57 -17.75 -16.25
CA ARG A 65 -6.53 -16.81 -15.65
C ARG A 65 -6.90 -17.31 -14.25
N TYR A 66 -6.99 -16.39 -13.28
CA TYR A 66 -7.36 -16.65 -11.87
C TYR A 66 -6.27 -17.24 -10.95
N THR A 67 -4.98 -17.06 -11.26
CA THR A 67 -3.89 -17.38 -10.31
C THR A 67 -3.48 -16.16 -9.46
N PHE A 68 -3.33 -16.37 -8.15
CA PHE A 68 -2.89 -15.36 -7.17
C PHE A 68 -1.55 -15.79 -6.56
N ASP A 69 -0.63 -14.85 -6.45
CA ASP A 69 0.63 -15.04 -5.74
C ASP A 69 0.64 -14.15 -4.50
N PHE A 70 1.27 -14.63 -3.44
CA PHE A 70 1.49 -13.89 -2.20
C PHE A 70 3.01 -13.75 -2.04
N ALA A 71 3.46 -12.53 -1.71
CA ALA A 71 4.86 -12.21 -1.41
C ALA A 71 5.08 -12.11 0.10
#